data_AF-A0A382UH43-F1
#
_entry.id   AF-A0A382UH43-F1
#
_cell.length_a   1.000
_cell.length_b   1.000
_cell.length_c   1.000
_cell.angle_alpha   90.00
_cell.angle_beta   90.00
_cell.angle_gamma   90.00
#
_symmetry.space_group_name_H-M   'P 1'
#
loop_
_entity.id
_entity.type
_entity.pdbx_description
1 polymer ?
#
loop_
_entity_poly.entity_id
_entity_poly.type
_entity_poly.pdbx_seq_one_letter_code
_entity_poly.pdbx_strand_id
1 'polypeptide(L)'
;NGWPLSLSDLSGNQYYESSTLTEYGVFVSFKNNTSGDYDVYSQYILFTGSLWSGSSGTAIASGVNDELSSSVAYNPAQDKVIVCYEVSDGSETDIHCNEINLPTTVSGTIIISEYPNNQNNPFVYWSGQSFMITWEDSRNSTVSNPEQDIYFQEFNNGNISLTSGGEAITTFTQKQERPIISKYSDTTNQYVILWEDYRSTGKEYCANLYGQSFTYQSCAALGDMNNDGSFDVLDIVTLAGCVLAENCPDLPNGCAGNMNGDASFDVLDIVTLASCVLAENCGN
;
A
#
# COMPACT_ATOMS: atom_id res chain seq x y z
N ASN A 1 23.47 11.69 -23.53
CA ASN A 1 23.02 12.79 -22.65
C ASN A 1 21.85 13.49 -23.31
N GLY A 2 20.65 13.35 -22.75
CA GLY A 2 19.43 13.99 -23.24
C GLY A 2 19.23 15.39 -22.64
N TRP A 3 18.34 16.17 -23.25
CA TRP A 3 17.88 17.44 -22.68
C TRP A 3 17.01 17.19 -21.44
N PRO A 4 17.03 18.08 -20.44
CA PRO A 4 16.10 18.03 -19.32
C PRO A 4 14.64 18.00 -19.81
N LEU A 5 13.82 17.15 -19.20
CA LEU A 5 12.40 17.02 -19.48
C LEU A 5 11.60 17.80 -18.43
N SER A 6 10.74 18.72 -18.87
CA SER A 6 9.77 19.38 -17.99
C SER A 6 8.63 18.40 -17.71
N LEU A 7 8.30 18.18 -16.43
CA LEU A 7 7.26 17.22 -16.03
C LEU A 7 5.85 17.81 -16.03
N SER A 8 5.74 19.12 -15.81
CA SER A 8 4.48 19.85 -15.85
C SER A 8 4.68 21.29 -16.33
N ASP A 9 3.79 21.75 -17.20
CA ASP A 9 3.70 23.14 -17.68
C ASP A 9 2.75 24.03 -16.86
N LEU A 10 2.20 23.51 -15.76
CA LEU A 10 1.35 24.25 -14.82
C LEU A 10 2.11 25.45 -14.23
N SER A 11 1.42 26.59 -14.10
CA SER A 11 2.06 27.87 -13.72
C SER A 11 2.40 28.02 -12.24
N GLY A 12 1.80 27.20 -11.37
CA GLY A 12 2.08 27.18 -9.93
C GLY A 12 3.46 26.62 -9.58
N ASN A 13 3.85 26.77 -8.32
CA ASN A 13 5.02 26.11 -7.76
C ASN A 13 4.80 24.59 -7.74
N GLN A 14 5.80 23.84 -8.18
CA GLN A 14 5.75 22.38 -8.28
C GLN A 14 6.82 21.78 -7.37
N TYR A 15 6.45 20.78 -6.57
CA TYR A 15 7.37 20.09 -5.66
C TYR A 15 7.23 18.59 -5.83
N TYR A 16 8.35 17.93 -6.11
CA TYR A 16 8.44 16.46 -6.09
C TYR A 16 8.06 15.93 -4.71
N GLU A 17 7.26 14.86 -4.68
CA GLU A 17 6.89 14.18 -3.43
C GLU A 17 7.35 12.73 -3.44
N SER A 18 7.00 11.95 -4.48
CA SER A 18 7.41 10.55 -4.55
C SER A 18 7.47 10.02 -6.00
N SER A 19 8.09 8.86 -6.17
CA SER A 19 8.14 8.16 -7.45
C SER A 19 8.35 6.66 -7.28
N THR A 20 7.92 5.91 -8.27
CA THR A 20 8.13 4.46 -8.35
C THR A 20 8.53 4.03 -9.76
N LEU A 21 9.33 2.96 -9.83
CA LEU A 21 9.69 2.32 -11.08
C LEU A 21 8.53 1.43 -11.54
N THR A 22 8.22 1.50 -12.83
CA THR A 22 7.19 0.67 -13.47
C THR A 22 7.83 -0.14 -14.61
N GLU A 23 7.05 -0.99 -15.28
CA GLU A 23 7.55 -1.76 -16.43
C GLU A 23 8.06 -0.88 -17.57
N TYR A 24 7.39 0.25 -17.86
CA TYR A 24 7.70 1.09 -19.04
C TYR A 24 8.39 2.41 -18.70
N GLY A 25 8.55 2.76 -17.43
CA GLY A 25 9.11 4.05 -17.03
C GLY A 25 9.09 4.34 -15.54
N VAL A 26 9.06 5.62 -15.18
CA VAL A 26 8.98 6.11 -13.80
C VAL A 26 7.67 6.89 -13.63
N PHE A 27 6.83 6.46 -12.70
CA PHE A 27 5.66 7.22 -12.29
C PHE A 27 6.07 8.15 -11.15
N VAL A 28 5.74 9.44 -11.26
CA VAL A 28 6.11 10.48 -10.32
C VAL A 28 4.86 11.16 -9.79
N SER A 29 4.76 11.37 -8.48
CA SER A 29 3.81 12.30 -7.87
C SER A 29 4.51 13.60 -7.48
N PHE A 30 3.78 14.70 -7.64
CA PHE A 30 4.23 16.03 -7.25
C PHE A 30 3.02 16.88 -6.86
N LYS A 31 3.21 17.81 -5.95
CA LYS A 31 2.18 18.81 -5.63
C LYS A 31 2.34 20.07 -6.47
N ASN A 32 1.23 20.71 -6.80
CA ASN A 32 1.18 21.95 -7.55
C ASN A 32 0.15 22.90 -6.97
N ASN A 33 0.44 24.21 -6.94
CA ASN A 33 -0.50 25.21 -6.42
C ASN A 33 -1.04 26.21 -7.45
N THR A 34 -1.27 25.77 -8.68
CA THR A 34 -1.85 26.64 -9.74
C THR A 34 -3.25 27.13 -9.36
N SER A 35 -4.02 26.31 -8.65
CA SER A 35 -5.40 26.57 -8.22
C SER A 35 -5.49 27.53 -7.01
N GLY A 36 -4.39 27.70 -6.26
CA GLY A 36 -4.29 28.56 -5.08
C GLY A 36 -3.95 27.78 -3.80
N ASP A 37 -4.48 26.57 -3.70
CA ASP A 37 -4.16 25.45 -2.81
C ASP A 37 -3.25 24.45 -3.51
N TYR A 38 -2.56 23.62 -2.73
CA TYR A 38 -1.76 22.51 -3.27
C TYR A 38 -2.65 21.33 -3.62
N ASP A 39 -2.57 20.90 -4.87
CA ASP A 39 -3.22 19.71 -5.40
C ASP A 39 -2.15 18.63 -5.70
N VAL A 40 -2.49 17.35 -5.61
CA VAL A 40 -1.58 16.25 -5.98
C VAL A 40 -1.75 15.87 -7.44
N TYR A 41 -0.67 15.96 -8.20
CA TYR A 41 -0.58 15.57 -9.61
C TYR A 41 0.38 14.41 -9.79
N SER A 42 0.26 13.76 -10.94
CA SER A 42 1.17 12.72 -11.39
C SER A 42 1.68 12.95 -12.81
N GLN A 43 2.86 12.41 -13.11
CA GLN A 43 3.40 12.35 -14.45
C GLN A 43 4.10 11.00 -14.65
N TYR A 44 3.84 10.37 -15.80
CA TYR A 44 4.46 9.09 -16.14
C TYR A 44 5.51 9.29 -17.23
N ILE A 45 6.78 9.13 -16.86
CA ILE A 45 7.94 9.33 -17.71
C ILE A 45 8.38 7.99 -18.30
N LEU A 46 8.25 7.81 -19.61
CA LEU A 46 8.69 6.60 -20.29
C LEU A 46 10.21 6.51 -20.36
N PHE A 47 10.76 5.29 -20.43
CA PHE A 47 12.20 5.09 -20.66
C PHE A 47 12.70 5.61 -22.01
N THR A 48 11.78 5.86 -22.96
CA THR A 48 12.07 6.56 -24.23
C THR A 48 12.37 8.05 -24.02
N GLY A 49 12.07 8.61 -22.85
CA GLY A 49 12.21 10.03 -22.51
C GLY A 49 11.00 10.89 -22.87
N SER A 50 9.89 10.29 -23.33
CA SER A 50 8.62 10.98 -23.54
C SER A 50 7.71 10.89 -22.30
N LEU A 51 6.83 11.87 -22.14
CA LEU A 51 5.77 11.83 -21.13
C LEU A 51 4.59 11.04 -21.68
N TRP A 52 3.99 10.18 -20.87
CA TRP A 52 2.78 9.47 -21.25
C TRP A 52 1.56 10.38 -21.15
N SER A 53 1.40 11.08 -20.03
CA SER A 53 0.34 12.08 -19.87
C SER A 53 0.65 13.35 -20.66
N GLY A 54 -0.36 14.22 -20.79
CA GLY A 54 -0.19 15.55 -21.34
C GLY A 54 0.89 16.37 -20.60
N SER A 55 1.23 17.52 -21.17
CA SER A 55 2.31 18.39 -20.66
C SER A 55 2.08 18.91 -19.25
N SER A 56 0.85 18.89 -18.73
CA SER A 56 0.51 19.33 -17.37
C SER A 56 0.58 18.22 -16.31
N GLY A 57 0.68 16.95 -16.72
CA GLY A 57 0.44 15.79 -15.86
C GLY A 57 -1.06 15.46 -15.71
N THR A 58 -1.37 14.54 -14.80
CA THR A 58 -2.73 14.11 -14.46
C THR A 58 -3.01 14.44 -13.01
N ALA A 59 -4.10 15.17 -12.72
CA ALA A 59 -4.54 15.43 -11.35
C ALA A 59 -4.97 14.11 -10.70
N ILE A 60 -4.40 13.81 -9.53
CA ILE A 60 -4.79 12.68 -8.69
C ILE A 60 -5.82 13.14 -7.67
N ALA A 61 -5.54 14.27 -7.02
CA ALA A 61 -6.42 14.97 -6.10
C ALA A 61 -6.35 16.47 -6.41
N SER A 62 -7.51 17.11 -6.46
CA SER A 62 -7.62 18.54 -6.71
C SER A 62 -8.84 19.10 -6.00
N GLY A 63 -8.84 18.96 -4.68
CA GLY A 63 -9.95 19.35 -3.82
C GLY A 63 -10.07 20.86 -3.69
N VAL A 64 -10.56 21.31 -2.54
CA VAL A 64 -10.65 22.75 -2.20
C VAL A 64 -9.65 23.14 -1.10
N ASN A 65 -8.86 22.17 -0.66
CA ASN A 65 -7.97 22.22 0.48
C ASN A 65 -6.63 21.61 0.06
N ASP A 66 -5.56 21.95 0.78
CA ASP A 66 -4.24 21.41 0.47
C ASP A 66 -4.20 19.87 0.57
N GLU A 67 -3.75 19.25 -0.51
CA GLU A 67 -3.34 17.86 -0.64
C GLU A 67 -1.82 17.76 -0.81
N LEU A 68 -1.17 17.01 0.09
CA LEU A 68 0.28 17.09 0.31
C LEU A 68 0.89 15.71 0.66
N SER A 69 2.22 15.65 0.70
CA SER A 69 2.99 14.54 1.27
C SER A 69 2.69 13.19 0.60
N SER A 70 2.51 13.20 -0.74
CA SER A 70 2.12 12.00 -1.46
C SER A 70 3.22 10.94 -1.52
N SER A 71 2.82 9.67 -1.41
CA SER A 71 3.64 8.48 -1.56
C SER A 71 3.05 7.54 -2.60
N VAL A 72 3.91 6.83 -3.35
CA VAL A 72 3.53 6.08 -4.55
C VAL A 72 4.08 4.65 -4.50
N ALA A 73 3.25 3.66 -4.85
CA ALA A 73 3.66 2.28 -5.07
C ALA A 73 3.02 1.70 -6.35
N TYR A 74 3.70 0.71 -6.96
CA TYR A 74 3.29 0.10 -8.23
C TYR A 74 3.07 -1.40 -8.06
N ASN A 75 1.91 -1.88 -8.50
CA ASN A 75 1.59 -3.28 -8.68
C ASN A 75 1.82 -3.66 -10.16
N PRO A 76 2.89 -4.43 -10.46
CA PRO A 76 3.21 -4.88 -11.82
C PRO A 76 2.27 -5.96 -12.35
N ALA A 77 1.53 -6.68 -11.49
CA ALA A 77 0.65 -7.76 -11.96
C ALA A 77 -0.63 -7.23 -12.63
N GLN A 78 -1.05 -6.01 -12.29
CA GLN A 78 -2.30 -5.42 -12.77
C GLN A 78 -2.09 -4.06 -13.46
N ASP A 79 -0.84 -3.61 -13.63
CA ASP A 79 -0.50 -2.27 -14.12
C ASP A 79 -1.21 -1.14 -13.35
N LYS A 80 -1.21 -1.25 -12.03
CA LYS A 80 -1.84 -0.28 -11.13
C LYS A 80 -0.83 0.44 -10.28
N VAL A 81 -1.05 1.74 -10.09
CA VAL A 81 -0.31 2.55 -9.14
C VAL A 81 -1.28 3.01 -8.06
N ILE A 82 -0.85 3.01 -6.80
CA ILE A 82 -1.57 3.72 -5.73
C ILE A 82 -0.78 4.96 -5.34
N VAL A 83 -1.50 6.06 -5.14
CA VAL A 83 -0.96 7.30 -4.60
C VAL A 83 -1.73 7.61 -3.33
N CYS A 84 -1.04 7.64 -2.20
CA CYS A 84 -1.60 8.02 -0.90
C CYS A 84 -1.06 9.39 -0.50
N TYR A 85 -1.90 10.26 0.06
CA TYR A 85 -1.57 11.66 0.33
C TYR A 85 -2.38 12.18 1.51
N GLU A 86 -1.84 13.22 2.17
CA GLU A 86 -2.54 13.96 3.21
C GLU A 86 -3.55 14.92 2.60
N VAL A 87 -4.71 15.05 3.23
CA VAL A 87 -5.75 16.03 2.88
C VAL A 87 -6.09 16.84 4.10
N SER A 88 -6.16 18.16 3.96
CA SER A 88 -6.66 19.00 5.06
C SER A 88 -8.19 18.88 5.15
N ASP A 89 -8.70 18.48 6.31
CA ASP A 89 -10.14 18.41 6.62
C ASP A 89 -10.49 19.30 7.82
N GLY A 90 -10.92 20.54 7.52
CA GLY A 90 -11.23 21.52 8.54
C GLY A 90 -10.01 21.93 9.36
N SER A 91 -9.97 21.51 10.64
CA SER A 91 -8.81 21.71 11.52
C SER A 91 -7.92 20.47 11.65
N GLU A 92 -8.32 19.39 11.00
CA GLU A 92 -7.66 18.09 11.05
C GLU A 92 -7.00 17.77 9.69
N THR A 93 -6.26 16.67 9.67
CA THR A 93 -5.63 16.12 8.47
C THR A 93 -6.04 14.66 8.37
N ASP A 94 -6.36 14.20 7.17
CA ASP A 94 -6.70 12.80 6.90
C ASP A 94 -5.76 12.25 5.81
N ILE A 95 -5.72 10.92 5.66
CA ILE A 95 -4.99 10.26 4.58
C ILE A 95 -5.96 9.61 3.59
N HIS A 96 -5.88 10.06 2.34
CA HIS A 96 -6.62 9.49 1.23
C HIS A 96 -5.66 8.80 0.27
N CYS A 97 -6.18 7.82 -0.47
CA CYS A 97 -5.46 7.27 -1.61
C CYS A 97 -6.33 7.25 -2.86
N ASN A 98 -5.68 7.25 -4.02
CA ASN A 98 -6.34 6.92 -5.29
C ASN A 98 -5.55 5.82 -5.99
N GLU A 99 -6.28 4.88 -6.58
CA GLU A 99 -5.72 3.88 -7.48
C GLU A 99 -5.76 4.41 -8.93
N ILE A 100 -4.61 4.36 -9.60
CA ILE A 100 -4.44 4.74 -10.99
C ILE A 100 -4.28 3.44 -11.78
N ASN A 101 -5.23 3.15 -12.65
CA ASN A 101 -5.04 2.16 -13.70
C ASN A 101 -4.15 2.81 -14.76
N LEU A 102 -2.90 2.34 -14.87
CA LEU A 102 -1.95 2.95 -15.77
C LEU A 102 -2.50 2.89 -17.21
N PRO A 103 -2.31 3.97 -17.98
CA PRO A 103 -1.34 5.03 -17.70
C PRO A 103 -1.89 6.27 -16.97
N THR A 104 -3.21 6.52 -16.98
CA THR A 104 -3.77 7.83 -16.53
C THR A 104 -5.15 7.74 -15.87
N THR A 105 -5.76 6.56 -15.76
CA THR A 105 -7.16 6.47 -15.28
C THR A 105 -7.17 6.46 -13.75
N VAL A 106 -7.52 7.59 -13.14
CA VAL A 106 -7.64 7.75 -11.69
C VAL A 106 -9.01 7.24 -11.22
N SER A 107 -9.00 6.31 -10.28
CA SER A 107 -10.19 5.75 -9.63
C SER A 107 -10.69 6.67 -8.51
N GLY A 108 -11.85 6.34 -7.93
CA GLY A 108 -12.38 7.09 -6.78
C GLY A 108 -11.45 7.07 -5.56
N THR A 109 -11.69 8.02 -4.66
CA THR A 109 -10.95 8.14 -3.41
C THR A 109 -11.16 6.92 -2.52
N ILE A 110 -10.06 6.43 -1.96
CA ILE A 110 -9.98 5.33 -1.01
C ILE A 110 -9.68 5.94 0.36
N ILE A 111 -10.56 5.67 1.33
CA ILE A 111 -10.37 6.06 2.73
C ILE A 111 -9.66 4.92 3.45
N ILE A 112 -8.46 5.20 3.98
CA ILE A 112 -7.64 4.20 4.67
C ILE A 112 -8.05 4.04 6.14
N SER A 113 -8.46 5.14 6.77
CA SER A 113 -8.92 5.17 8.15
C SER A 113 -9.97 6.26 8.34
N GLU A 114 -11.12 5.87 8.91
CA GLU A 114 -12.20 6.80 9.28
C GLU A 114 -12.07 7.32 10.73
N TYR A 115 -10.93 7.06 11.39
CA TYR A 115 -10.73 7.53 12.76
C TYR A 115 -10.56 9.05 12.80
N PRO A 116 -11.18 9.73 13.78
CA PRO A 116 -11.00 11.16 13.96
C PRO A 116 -9.58 11.48 14.42
N ASN A 117 -9.22 12.77 14.38
CA ASN A 117 -7.90 13.33 14.64
C ASN A 117 -6.92 13.16 13.47
N ASN A 118 -5.82 13.91 13.55
CA ASN A 118 -4.83 14.00 12.49
C ASN A 118 -4.21 12.66 12.09
N GLN A 119 -4.21 12.41 10.79
CA GLN A 119 -3.49 11.35 10.10
C GLN A 119 -2.50 12.01 9.12
N ASN A 120 -1.20 11.69 9.23
CA ASN A 120 -0.13 12.38 8.50
C ASN A 120 0.94 11.42 7.95
N ASN A 121 1.80 11.95 7.07
CA ASN A 121 2.98 11.30 6.49
C ASN A 121 2.71 9.85 6.02
N PRO A 122 1.77 9.64 5.09
CA PRO A 122 1.50 8.32 4.56
C PRO A 122 2.70 7.80 3.75
N PHE A 123 3.02 6.52 3.93
CA PHE A 123 3.97 5.80 3.12
C PHE A 123 3.34 4.52 2.58
N VAL A 124 3.47 4.29 1.28
CA VAL A 124 2.92 3.10 0.63
C VAL A 124 4.00 2.27 -0.05
N TYR A 125 3.87 0.95 0.05
CA TYR A 125 4.78 -0.03 -0.53
C TYR A 125 4.00 -1.20 -1.15
N TRP A 126 4.42 -1.70 -2.31
CA TRP A 126 3.81 -2.89 -2.91
C TRP A 126 4.52 -4.16 -2.43
N SER A 127 3.80 -5.03 -1.70
CA SER A 127 4.36 -6.26 -1.11
C SER A 127 4.49 -7.42 -2.10
N GLY A 128 4.06 -7.25 -3.36
CA GLY A 128 3.86 -8.36 -4.30
C GLY A 128 2.43 -8.92 -4.28
N GLN A 129 1.64 -8.61 -3.25
CA GLN A 129 0.26 -9.10 -3.10
C GLN A 129 -0.73 -8.00 -2.68
N SER A 130 -0.28 -7.05 -1.87
CA SER A 130 -1.06 -5.97 -1.28
C SER A 130 -0.27 -4.66 -1.31
N PHE A 131 -0.99 -3.54 -1.32
CA PHE A 131 -0.41 -2.25 -0.98
C PHE A 131 -0.38 -2.13 0.55
N MET A 132 0.84 -2.11 1.09
CA MET A 132 1.15 -1.89 2.49
C MET A 132 1.22 -0.38 2.74
N ILE A 133 0.34 0.15 3.59
CA ILE A 133 0.21 1.59 3.86
C ILE A 133 0.47 1.83 5.34
N THR A 134 1.36 2.76 5.67
CA THR A 134 1.64 3.18 7.04
C THR A 134 1.55 4.69 7.16
N TRP A 135 1.14 5.19 8.32
CA TRP A 135 0.96 6.61 8.59
C TRP A 135 1.13 6.95 10.07
N GLU A 136 1.26 8.24 10.34
CA GLU A 136 1.19 8.83 11.68
C GLU A 136 -0.26 9.08 12.06
N ASP A 137 -0.68 8.64 13.23
CA ASP A 137 -2.06 8.76 13.68
C ASP A 137 -2.14 9.39 15.07
N SER A 138 -3.03 10.36 15.21
CA SER A 138 -3.21 11.12 16.45
C SER A 138 -4.44 10.67 17.25
N ARG A 139 -5.04 9.50 16.96
CA ARG A 139 -6.26 9.04 17.66
C ARG A 139 -6.07 8.81 19.16
N ASN A 140 -4.85 8.52 19.59
CA ASN A 140 -4.50 8.34 21.01
C ASN A 140 -3.94 9.62 21.64
N SER A 141 -3.84 10.70 20.86
CA SER A 141 -3.30 11.99 21.29
C SER A 141 -4.20 12.64 22.34
N THR A 142 -3.59 13.29 23.34
CA THR A 142 -4.33 14.03 24.37
C THR A 142 -3.85 15.47 24.45
N VAL A 143 -4.70 16.38 24.96
CA VAL A 143 -4.32 17.79 25.14
C VAL A 143 -3.06 17.95 26.01
N SER A 144 -2.84 17.04 26.96
CA SER A 144 -1.68 17.03 27.85
C SER A 144 -0.43 16.37 27.27
N ASN A 145 -0.59 15.53 26.24
CA ASN A 145 0.51 14.87 25.57
C ASN A 145 0.15 14.69 24.09
N PRO A 146 0.50 15.68 23.23
CA PRO A 146 0.29 15.55 21.81
C PRO A 146 1.27 14.50 21.27
N GLU A 147 0.74 13.31 21.04
CA GLU A 147 1.45 12.15 20.52
C GLU A 147 0.93 11.81 19.13
N GLN A 148 1.81 11.20 18.34
CA GLN A 148 1.49 10.53 17.09
C GLN A 148 2.02 9.10 17.23
N ASP A 149 1.20 8.16 16.80
CA ASP A 149 1.47 6.72 16.81
C ASP A 149 1.60 6.22 15.36
N ILE A 150 2.25 5.08 15.17
CA ILE A 150 2.38 4.51 13.83
C ILE A 150 1.30 3.45 13.62
N TYR A 151 0.49 3.67 12.59
CA TYR A 151 -0.54 2.74 12.15
C TYR A 151 -0.23 2.15 10.77
N PHE A 152 -0.93 1.07 10.47
CA PHE A 152 -0.71 0.25 9.30
C PHE A 152 -2.02 -0.33 8.76
N GLN A 153 -2.13 -0.41 7.44
CA GLN A 153 -3.25 -1.00 6.71
C GLN A 153 -2.73 -1.71 5.46
N GLU A 154 -3.46 -2.73 5.03
CA GLU A 154 -3.23 -3.37 3.74
C GLU A 154 -4.43 -3.16 2.83
N PHE A 155 -4.15 -2.72 1.61
CA PHE A 155 -5.15 -2.49 0.58
C PHE A 155 -4.89 -3.41 -0.62
N ASN A 156 -5.90 -4.14 -1.06
CA ASN A 156 -5.84 -4.93 -2.29
C ASN A 156 -7.19 -4.92 -3.00
N ASN A 157 -7.21 -4.61 -4.30
CA ASN A 157 -8.40 -4.66 -5.16
C ASN A 157 -9.66 -3.99 -4.56
N GLY A 158 -9.51 -2.79 -3.99
CA GLY A 158 -10.65 -2.05 -3.42
C GLY A 158 -11.04 -2.48 -2.00
N ASN A 159 -10.34 -3.46 -1.41
CA ASN A 159 -10.61 -3.96 -0.07
C ASN A 159 -9.46 -3.62 0.89
N ILE A 160 -9.82 -3.18 2.09
CA ILE A 160 -8.90 -3.12 3.24
C ILE A 160 -8.88 -4.49 3.92
N SER A 161 -7.69 -4.96 4.32
CA SER A 161 -7.51 -6.32 4.84
C SER A 161 -7.49 -6.37 6.37
N LEU A 162 -7.04 -5.30 7.03
CA LEU A 162 -7.01 -5.22 8.49
C LEU A 162 -8.27 -4.55 9.04
N THR A 163 -8.35 -4.45 10.37
CA THR A 163 -9.48 -3.80 11.04
C THR A 163 -9.70 -2.37 10.54
N SER A 164 -10.95 -1.90 10.65
CA SER A 164 -11.31 -0.53 10.27
C SER A 164 -10.45 0.47 11.04
N GLY A 165 -9.77 1.38 10.32
CA GLY A 165 -8.80 2.29 10.92
C GLY A 165 -7.38 1.75 11.06
N GLY A 166 -7.10 0.53 10.59
CA GLY A 166 -5.77 -0.07 10.62
C GLY A 166 -5.34 -0.60 11.98
N GLU A 167 -4.22 -1.33 11.96
CA GLU A 167 -3.57 -1.90 13.14
C GLU A 167 -2.45 -0.98 13.62
N ALA A 168 -2.29 -0.90 14.94
CA ALA A 168 -1.20 -0.13 15.51
C ALA A 168 0.12 -0.91 15.45
N ILE A 169 1.15 -0.31 14.87
CA ILE A 169 2.53 -0.79 14.92
C ILE A 169 3.16 -0.43 16.26
N THR A 170 2.92 0.80 16.74
CA THR A 170 3.36 1.26 18.05
C THR A 170 2.43 2.35 18.57
N THR A 171 2.11 2.29 19.87
CA THR A 171 1.29 3.29 20.58
C THR A 171 2.01 3.80 21.84
N PHE A 172 3.29 4.17 21.71
CA PHE A 172 4.10 4.52 22.87
C PHE A 172 3.89 5.99 23.25
N THR A 173 4.07 6.34 24.53
CA THR A 173 3.68 7.65 25.10
C THR A 173 4.50 8.87 24.65
N GLN A 174 5.38 8.73 23.65
CA GLN A 174 6.16 9.84 23.09
C GLN A 174 5.82 9.96 21.61
N LYS A 175 6.30 10.98 20.91
CA LYS A 175 6.03 11.08 19.47
C LYS A 175 6.67 9.92 18.69
N GLN A 176 5.94 9.31 17.77
CA GLN A 176 6.45 8.48 16.69
C GLN A 176 6.09 9.12 15.34
N GLU A 177 7.05 9.23 14.43
CA GLU A 177 6.86 9.93 13.15
C GLU A 177 7.64 9.33 11.98
N ARG A 178 7.26 9.72 10.77
CA ARG A 178 7.89 9.42 9.48
C ARG A 178 8.09 7.93 9.23
N PRO A 179 7.00 7.14 9.27
CA PRO A 179 7.11 5.72 9.01
C PRO A 179 7.48 5.47 7.54
N ILE A 180 8.39 4.51 7.31
CA ILE A 180 8.73 4.00 5.99
C ILE A 180 8.74 2.47 6.01
N ILE A 181 8.44 1.85 4.87
CA ILE A 181 8.44 0.40 4.71
C ILE A 181 9.58 0.02 3.77
N SER A 182 10.35 -1.00 4.14
CA SER A 182 11.39 -1.55 3.29
C SER A 182 11.37 -3.08 3.32
N LYS A 183 11.50 -3.70 2.15
CA LYS A 183 11.67 -5.15 2.04
C LYS A 183 13.13 -5.51 2.32
N TYR A 184 13.36 -6.46 3.22
CA TYR A 184 14.71 -6.92 3.54
C TYR A 184 14.96 -8.39 3.19
N SER A 185 13.92 -9.13 2.79
CA SER A 185 14.06 -10.50 2.28
C SER A 185 13.07 -10.79 1.15
N ASP A 186 13.61 -11.10 -0.03
CA ASP A 186 12.82 -11.50 -1.19
C ASP A 186 12.28 -12.92 -1.09
N THR A 187 13.00 -13.82 -0.43
CA THR A 187 12.63 -15.25 -0.36
C THR A 187 11.56 -15.52 0.68
N THR A 188 11.54 -14.74 1.76
CA THR A 188 10.60 -14.93 2.88
C THR A 188 9.53 -13.84 2.94
N ASN A 189 9.49 -12.92 1.97
CA ASN A 189 8.59 -11.76 1.94
C ASN A 189 8.53 -11.03 3.28
N GLN A 190 9.71 -10.68 3.80
CA GLN A 190 9.84 -9.96 5.06
C GLN A 190 10.13 -8.49 4.83
N TYR A 191 9.41 -7.69 5.61
CA TYR A 191 9.42 -6.24 5.56
C TYR A 191 9.81 -5.69 6.92
N VAL A 192 10.41 -4.50 6.92
CA VAL A 192 10.63 -3.71 8.12
C VAL A 192 9.90 -2.40 7.97
N ILE A 193 9.10 -2.05 8.97
CA ILE A 193 8.53 -0.72 9.13
C ILE A 193 9.48 0.03 10.05
N LEU A 194 10.03 1.15 9.59
CA LEU A 194 11.00 1.99 10.31
C LEU A 194 10.35 3.34 10.62
N TRP A 195 10.65 3.92 11.78
CA TRP A 195 10.12 5.24 12.17
C TRP A 195 11.09 5.98 13.10
N GLU A 196 10.93 7.30 13.15
CA GLU A 196 11.57 8.17 14.14
C GLU A 196 10.76 8.14 15.43
N ASP A 197 11.42 7.92 16.57
CA ASP A 197 10.77 7.70 17.85
C ASP A 197 11.43 8.52 18.96
N TYR A 198 10.60 9.20 19.75
CA TYR A 198 11.03 10.12 20.80
C TYR A 198 11.02 9.48 22.19
N ARG A 199 10.77 8.16 22.30
CA ARG A 199 10.88 7.45 23.57
C ARG A 199 12.29 7.62 24.12
N SER A 200 12.38 8.10 25.36
CA SER A 200 13.67 8.42 25.96
C SER A 200 14.46 7.14 26.23
N THR A 201 15.65 7.05 25.64
CA THR A 201 16.64 6.01 25.98
C THR A 201 17.54 6.43 27.16
N GLY A 202 17.09 7.36 28.01
CA GLY A 202 17.93 8.02 29.02
C GLY A 202 18.83 9.12 28.48
N LYS A 203 18.55 9.64 27.28
CA LYS A 203 19.16 10.85 26.69
C LYS A 203 18.06 11.91 26.54
N GLU A 204 18.40 13.17 26.76
CA GLU A 204 17.46 14.28 26.68
C GLU A 204 17.02 14.50 25.22
N TYR A 205 15.71 14.35 24.96
CA TYR A 205 14.95 14.69 23.75
C TYR A 205 15.66 14.47 22.39
N CYS A 206 16.08 13.24 22.11
CA CYS A 206 16.57 12.85 20.80
C CYS A 206 15.57 11.91 20.11
N ALA A 207 15.28 12.17 18.83
CA ALA A 207 14.68 11.17 17.95
C ALA A 207 15.66 10.01 17.77
N ASN A 208 15.19 8.78 17.95
CA ASN A 208 15.92 7.56 17.68
C ASN A 208 15.23 6.80 16.55
N LEU A 209 15.98 5.99 15.79
CA LEU A 209 15.40 5.16 14.76
C LEU A 209 14.96 3.82 15.35
N TYR A 210 13.69 3.48 15.19
CA TYR A 210 13.13 2.19 15.56
C TYR A 210 12.65 1.44 14.32
N GLY A 211 12.47 0.14 14.47
CA GLY A 211 11.92 -0.69 13.42
C GLY A 211 11.27 -1.95 13.96
N GLN A 212 10.19 -2.38 13.30
CA GLN A 212 9.52 -3.64 13.56
C GLN A 212 9.52 -4.47 12.29
N SER A 213 9.94 -5.73 12.42
CA SER A 213 9.75 -6.71 11.36
C SER A 213 8.27 -6.99 11.19
N PHE A 214 7.78 -6.82 9.98
CA PHE A 214 6.48 -7.28 9.53
C PHE A 214 6.72 -8.44 8.56
N THR A 215 6.32 -9.64 8.99
CA THR A 215 6.24 -10.77 8.09
C THR A 215 4.82 -10.77 7.56
N TYR A 216 4.66 -10.56 6.26
CA TYR A 216 3.39 -10.84 5.62
C TYR A 216 3.13 -12.34 5.85
N GLN A 217 2.06 -12.68 6.56
CA GLN A 217 1.66 -14.08 6.69
C GLN A 217 1.22 -14.53 5.30
N SER A 218 2.16 -15.13 4.59
CA SER A 218 2.04 -15.56 3.21
C SER A 218 1.03 -16.69 3.14
N CYS A 219 -0.24 -16.34 2.97
CA CYS A 219 -1.33 -17.30 2.85
C CYS A 219 -1.49 -18.18 4.10
N ALA A 220 -2.63 -18.83 4.18
CA ALA A 220 -2.73 -20.05 4.98
C ALA A 220 -1.79 -21.13 4.42
N ALA A 221 -1.67 -22.25 5.13
CA ALA A 221 -0.85 -23.37 4.65
C ALA A 221 -1.27 -23.78 3.23
N LEU A 222 -0.33 -24.20 2.38
CA LEU A 222 -0.63 -24.65 1.01
C LEU A 222 -1.77 -25.68 1.02
N GLY A 223 -2.89 -25.34 0.38
CA GLY A 223 -4.11 -26.13 0.33
C GLY A 223 -5.20 -25.75 1.34
N ASP A 224 -4.93 -24.90 2.33
CA ASP A 224 -5.92 -24.35 3.27
C ASP A 224 -6.46 -23.05 2.68
N MET A 225 -7.57 -23.12 1.94
CA MET A 225 -8.12 -21.98 1.20
C MET A 225 -9.01 -21.08 2.06
N ASN A 226 -9.41 -21.55 3.24
CA ASN A 226 -10.29 -20.80 4.14
C ASN A 226 -9.59 -20.35 5.45
N ASN A 227 -8.34 -20.75 5.67
CA ASN A 227 -7.50 -20.47 6.85
C ASN A 227 -8.11 -20.97 8.16
N ASP A 228 -8.76 -22.13 8.15
CA ASP A 228 -9.30 -22.76 9.36
C ASP A 228 -8.31 -23.76 10.01
N GLY A 229 -7.16 -23.98 9.38
CA GLY A 229 -6.10 -24.86 9.86
C GLY A 229 -6.34 -26.34 9.58
N SER A 230 -7.41 -26.69 8.86
CA SER A 230 -7.69 -28.03 8.35
C SER A 230 -7.64 -28.05 6.82
N PHE A 231 -7.48 -29.24 6.24
CA PHE A 231 -7.51 -29.45 4.79
C PHE A 231 -8.70 -30.34 4.45
N ASP A 232 -9.76 -29.77 3.90
CA ASP A 232 -11.00 -30.48 3.64
C ASP A 232 -11.69 -30.09 2.31
N VAL A 233 -12.92 -30.54 2.14
CA VAL A 233 -13.68 -30.32 0.90
C VAL A 233 -14.04 -28.84 0.70
N LEU A 234 -14.15 -28.05 1.78
CA LEU A 234 -14.37 -26.61 1.70
C LEU A 234 -13.20 -25.91 1.02
N ASP A 235 -11.97 -26.39 1.22
CA ASP A 235 -10.80 -25.84 0.54
C ASP A 235 -10.85 -26.11 -0.96
N ILE A 236 -11.15 -27.35 -1.34
CA ILE A 236 -11.32 -27.76 -2.73
C ILE A 236 -12.41 -26.94 -3.42
N VAL A 237 -13.56 -26.74 -2.74
CA VAL A 237 -14.69 -25.96 -3.27
C VAL A 237 -14.30 -24.50 -3.43
N THR A 238 -13.54 -23.94 -2.49
CA THR A 238 -13.07 -22.54 -2.55
C THR A 238 -12.10 -22.36 -3.72
N LEU A 239 -11.14 -23.27 -3.89
CA LEU A 239 -10.20 -23.27 -5.01
C LEU A 239 -10.93 -23.43 -6.35
N ALA A 240 -11.82 -24.42 -6.47
CA ALA A 240 -12.60 -24.62 -7.67
C ALA A 240 -13.48 -23.40 -8.01
N GLY A 241 -14.08 -22.78 -7.00
CA GLY A 241 -14.88 -21.57 -7.15
C GLY A 241 -14.07 -20.41 -7.71
N CYS A 242 -12.87 -20.17 -7.18
CA CYS A 242 -12.04 -19.07 -7.64
C CYS A 242 -11.42 -19.31 -9.01
N VAL A 243 -11.07 -20.56 -9.33
CA VAL A 243 -10.56 -20.95 -10.65
C VAL A 243 -11.64 -20.71 -11.71
N LEU A 244 -12.89 -21.09 -11.40
CA LEU A 244 -14.03 -20.85 -12.29
C LEU A 244 -14.38 -19.38 -12.46
N ALA A 245 -14.14 -18.56 -11.44
CA ALA A 245 -14.40 -17.12 -11.46
C ALA A 245 -13.20 -16.30 -11.93
N GLU A 246 -12.07 -16.93 -12.24
CA GLU A 246 -10.79 -16.29 -12.63
C GLU A 246 -10.33 -15.21 -11.63
N ASN A 247 -10.58 -15.44 -10.34
CA ASN A 247 -10.33 -14.45 -9.27
C ASN A 247 -9.57 -15.01 -8.05
N CYS A 248 -8.86 -16.14 -8.21
CA CYS A 248 -8.03 -16.70 -7.14
C CYS A 248 -7.03 -15.70 -6.52
N PRO A 249 -6.32 -14.85 -7.30
CA PRO A 249 -5.44 -13.83 -6.72
C PRO A 249 -6.15 -12.79 -5.84
N ASP A 250 -7.47 -12.66 -5.98
CA ASP A 250 -8.27 -11.66 -5.28
C ASP A 250 -8.81 -12.18 -3.95
N LEU A 251 -8.73 -13.49 -3.70
CA LEU A 251 -9.15 -14.11 -2.44
C LEU A 251 -8.10 -13.90 -1.35
N PRO A 252 -8.51 -13.62 -0.08
CA PRO A 252 -7.58 -13.42 1.03
C PRO A 252 -6.56 -14.56 1.24
N ASN A 253 -6.96 -15.81 1.02
CA ASN A 253 -6.09 -16.99 1.09
C ASN A 253 -5.94 -17.69 -0.26
N GLY A 254 -6.29 -17.02 -1.37
CA GLY A 254 -6.28 -17.64 -2.69
C GLY A 254 -4.90 -18.16 -3.10
N CYS A 255 -3.85 -17.53 -2.58
CA CYS A 255 -2.47 -17.93 -2.78
C CYS A 255 -2.10 -19.28 -2.13
N ALA A 256 -2.90 -19.82 -1.20
CA ALA A 256 -2.79 -21.21 -0.73
C ALA A 256 -3.18 -22.23 -1.83
N GLY A 257 -3.85 -21.76 -2.89
CA GLY A 257 -4.43 -22.60 -3.93
C GLY A 257 -3.50 -22.98 -5.06
N ASN A 258 -2.28 -22.43 -5.14
CA ASN A 258 -1.29 -22.81 -6.15
C ASN A 258 -0.50 -24.03 -5.63
N MET A 259 -1.12 -25.20 -5.77
CA MET A 259 -0.66 -26.44 -5.15
C MET A 259 0.58 -27.03 -5.83
N ASN A 260 0.80 -26.71 -7.10
CA ASN A 260 1.90 -27.25 -7.88
C ASN A 260 3.08 -26.26 -8.03
N GLY A 261 2.91 -25.00 -7.60
CA GLY A 261 3.94 -23.97 -7.59
C GLY A 261 4.23 -23.35 -8.97
N ASP A 262 3.36 -23.50 -9.96
CA ASP A 262 3.59 -23.01 -11.33
C ASP A 262 3.13 -21.55 -11.58
N ALA A 263 2.59 -20.91 -10.54
CA ALA A 263 2.10 -19.54 -10.52
C ALA A 263 0.81 -19.30 -11.32
N SER A 264 0.16 -20.37 -11.78
CA SER A 264 -1.21 -20.35 -12.28
C SER A 264 -2.16 -21.01 -11.27
N PHE A 265 -3.47 -20.77 -11.44
CA PHE A 265 -4.52 -21.44 -10.67
C PHE A 265 -5.41 -22.17 -11.65
N ASP A 266 -5.32 -23.49 -11.69
CA ASP A 266 -6.06 -24.29 -12.66
C ASP A 266 -6.55 -25.64 -12.10
N VAL A 267 -7.02 -26.50 -13.00
CA VAL A 267 -7.56 -27.82 -12.63
C VAL A 267 -6.49 -28.72 -12.02
N LEU A 268 -5.21 -28.55 -12.35
CA LEU A 268 -4.10 -29.30 -11.75
C LEU A 268 -3.97 -28.97 -10.27
N ASP A 269 -4.18 -27.71 -9.88
CA ASP A 269 -4.18 -27.34 -8.46
C ASP A 269 -5.33 -27.98 -7.71
N ILE A 270 -6.54 -27.93 -8.27
CA ILE A 270 -7.73 -28.57 -7.69
C ILE A 270 -7.51 -30.07 -7.51
N VAL A 271 -6.97 -30.74 -8.54
CA VAL A 271 -6.68 -32.18 -8.50
C VAL A 271 -5.61 -32.49 -7.45
N THR A 272 -4.58 -31.64 -7.33
CA THR A 272 -3.50 -31.82 -6.35
C THR A 272 -4.04 -31.66 -4.92
N LEU A 273 -4.84 -30.63 -4.67
CA LEU A 273 -5.51 -30.42 -3.38
C LEU A 273 -6.45 -31.58 -3.03
N ALA A 274 -7.32 -31.98 -3.96
CA ALA A 274 -8.23 -33.10 -3.75
C ALA A 274 -7.47 -34.41 -3.46
N SER A 275 -6.35 -34.64 -4.15
CA SER A 275 -5.52 -35.83 -3.93
C SER A 275 -4.89 -35.84 -2.54
N CYS A 276 -4.37 -34.70 -2.06
CA CYS A 276 -3.77 -34.65 -0.73
C CYS A 276 -4.82 -34.76 0.40
N VAL A 277 -5.99 -34.16 0.21
CA VAL A 277 -7.11 -34.22 1.19
C VAL A 277 -7.58 -35.66 1.33
N LEU A 278 -7.77 -36.37 0.20
CA LEU A 278 -8.16 -37.78 0.21
C LEU A 278 -7.09 -38.72 0.77
N ALA A 279 -5.82 -38.33 0.68
CA ALA A 279 -4.69 -39.08 1.20
C ALA A 279 -4.31 -38.70 2.64
N GLU A 280 -4.98 -37.72 3.25
CA GLU A 280 -4.69 -37.17 4.58
C GLU A 280 -3.22 -36.75 4.75
N ASN A 281 -2.62 -36.19 3.69
CA ASN A 281 -1.19 -35.86 3.67
C ASN A 281 -0.87 -34.44 3.17
N CYS A 282 -1.86 -33.55 3.09
CA CYS A 282 -1.64 -32.13 2.78
C CYS A 282 -0.65 -31.49 3.78
N GLY A 283 0.15 -30.53 3.29
CA GLY A 283 1.13 -29.79 4.11
C GLY A 283 2.47 -30.50 4.36
N ASN A 284 2.74 -31.64 3.71
CA ASN A 284 4.04 -32.34 3.73
C ASN A 284 4.87 -32.13 2.46
#